data_AF-A0A850M527-F1
#
_entry.id   AF-A0A850M527-F1
#
_cell.length_a   1.000
_cell.length_b   1.000
_cell.length_c   1.000
_cell.angle_alpha   90.00
_cell.angle_beta   90.00
_cell.angle_gamma   90.00
#
_symmetry.space_group_name_H-M   'P 1'
#
loop_
_entity.id
_entity.type
_entity.pdbx_description
1 polymer ?
#
loop_
_entity_poly.entity_id
_entity_poly.type
_entity_poly.pdbx_seq_one_letter_code
_entity_poly.pdbx_strand_id
1 'polypeptide(L)'
;MTSSIKISDEAKARLEEFIARLRIEKNVKITQQDLLTKIILEALNNEELVIDKILNEETSPENDPLWIAIHNPVTVEKPPSKEDLDKLEEELWQK
;
A
#
# COMPACT_ATOMS: atom_id res chain seq x y z
N MET A 1 -6.73 -10.09 21.71
CA MET A 1 -7.85 -10.22 20.74
C MET A 1 -7.28 -10.80 19.46
N THR A 2 -8.06 -11.61 18.74
CA THR A 2 -7.64 -12.23 17.47
C THR A 2 -8.45 -11.62 16.32
N SER A 3 -7.77 -11.05 15.34
CA SER A 3 -8.35 -10.51 14.12
C SER A 3 -7.98 -11.39 12.93
N SER A 4 -8.91 -11.61 12.01
CA SER A 4 -8.64 -12.34 10.77
C SER A 4 -8.06 -11.39 9.73
N ILE A 5 -6.87 -11.70 9.21
CA ILE A 5 -6.21 -10.93 8.16
C ILE A 5 -6.18 -11.80 6.92
N LYS A 6 -6.64 -11.25 5.79
CA LYS A 6 -6.50 -11.90 4.49
C LYS A 6 -5.11 -11.63 3.95
N ILE A 7 -4.43 -12.67 3.53
CA ILE A 7 -3.11 -12.61 2.88
C ILE A 7 -3.18 -13.42 1.58
N SER A 8 -2.31 -13.12 0.63
CA SER A 8 -2.21 -13.94 -0.59
C SER A 8 -1.76 -15.36 -0.27
N ASP A 9 -2.16 -16.32 -1.11
CA ASP A 9 -1.73 -17.72 -0.96
C ASP A 9 -0.21 -17.85 -1.04
N GLU A 10 0.45 -17.02 -1.87
CA GLU A 10 1.91 -16.98 -1.94
C GLU A 10 2.54 -16.52 -0.62
N ALA A 11 2.05 -15.43 -0.03
CA ALA A 11 2.55 -14.93 1.25
C ALA A 11 2.34 -15.97 2.36
N LYS A 12 1.19 -16.65 2.35
CA LYS A 12 0.90 -17.75 3.27
C LYS A 12 1.88 -18.90 3.12
N ALA A 13 2.14 -19.36 1.89
CA ALA A 13 3.07 -20.45 1.63
C ALA A 13 4.49 -20.12 2.12
N ARG A 14 4.99 -18.91 1.86
CA ARG A 14 6.30 -18.44 2.35
C ARG A 14 6.37 -18.40 3.88
N LEU A 15 5.26 -18.03 4.54
CA LEU A 15 5.20 -18.02 6.00
C LEU A 15 5.26 -19.45 6.57
N GLU A 16 4.52 -20.39 6.00
CA GLU A 16 4.52 -21.79 6.40
C GLU A 16 5.89 -22.45 6.19
N GLU A 17 6.54 -22.16 5.06
CA GLU A 17 7.92 -22.60 4.78
C GLU A 17 8.89 -22.06 5.82
N PHE A 18 8.78 -20.77 6.19
CA PHE A 18 9.64 -20.20 7.21
C PHE A 18 9.44 -20.85 8.59
N ILE A 19 8.19 -21.14 8.98
CA ILE A 19 7.89 -21.87 10.22
C ILE A 19 8.51 -23.27 10.17
N ALA A 20 8.38 -23.98 9.05
CA ALA A 20 8.97 -25.31 8.90
C ALA A 20 10.50 -25.27 9.04
N ARG A 21 11.16 -24.30 8.41
CA ARG A 21 12.60 -24.08 8.52
C ARG A 21 13.04 -23.77 9.96
N LEU A 22 12.33 -22.88 10.67
CA LEU A 22 12.60 -22.59 12.08
C LEU A 22 12.49 -23.85 12.96
N ARG A 23 11.54 -24.72 12.64
CA ARG A 23 11.36 -25.98 13.37
C ARG A 23 12.48 -26.98 13.10
N ILE A 24 12.92 -27.11 11.85
CA ILE A 24 13.97 -28.07 11.45
C ILE A 24 15.35 -27.58 11.92
N GLU A 25 15.68 -26.32 11.65
CA GLU A 25 17.05 -25.81 11.84
C GLU A 25 17.30 -25.28 13.26
N LYS A 26 16.28 -24.71 13.90
CA LYS A 26 16.41 -24.03 15.20
C LYS A 26 15.66 -24.73 16.33
N ASN A 27 14.94 -25.81 16.03
CA ASN A 27 14.05 -26.51 16.97
C ASN A 27 13.04 -25.57 17.66
N VAL A 28 12.62 -24.51 16.95
CA VAL A 28 11.66 -23.54 17.47
C VAL A 28 10.25 -23.94 17.03
N LYS A 29 9.34 -24.03 18.00
CA LYS A 29 7.91 -24.23 17.75
C LYS A 29 7.20 -22.89 17.97
N ILE A 30 6.68 -22.31 16.89
CA ILE A 30 5.95 -21.05 16.90
C ILE A 30 4.67 -21.18 16.08
N THR A 31 3.60 -20.48 16.47
CA THR A 31 2.38 -20.43 15.68
C THR A 31 2.50 -19.41 14.55
N GLN A 32 1.69 -19.55 13.50
CA GLN A 32 1.60 -18.55 12.42
C GLN A 32 1.23 -17.16 12.95
N GLN A 33 0.31 -17.09 13.91
CA GLN A 33 -0.10 -15.83 14.51
C GLN A 33 1.05 -15.16 15.29
N ASP A 34 1.79 -15.92 16.09
CA ASP A 34 2.92 -15.38 16.86
C ASP A 34 4.04 -14.91 15.95
N LEU A 35 4.31 -15.67 14.88
CA LEU A 35 5.31 -15.29 13.88
C LEU A 35 4.92 -14.00 13.16
N LEU A 36 3.67 -13.90 12.68
CA LEU A 36 3.16 -12.69 12.04
C LEU A 36 3.23 -11.49 12.98
N THR A 37 2.85 -11.67 14.24
CA THR A 37 2.93 -10.60 15.25
C THR A 37 4.36 -10.10 15.42
N LYS A 38 5.34 -11.01 15.51
CA LYS A 38 6.75 -10.64 15.60
C LYS A 38 7.26 -9.92 14.35
N ILE A 39 6.92 -10.42 13.16
CA ILE A 39 7.33 -9.80 11.90
C ILE A 39 6.75 -8.38 11.78
N ILE A 40 5.48 -8.18 12.13
CA ILE A 40 4.83 -6.86 12.10
C ILE A 40 5.52 -5.90 13.06
N LEU A 41 5.76 -6.32 14.31
CA LEU A 41 6.42 -5.47 15.30
C LEU A 41 7.86 -5.12 14.89
N GLU A 42 8.62 -6.07 14.36
CA GLU A 42 9.98 -5.83 13.87
C GLU A 42 10.00 -4.92 12.64
N ALA A 43 9.04 -5.09 11.72
CA ALA A 43 8.91 -4.21 10.55
C ALA A 43 8.54 -2.78 10.97
N LEU A 44 7.61 -2.62 11.91
CA LEU A 44 7.19 -1.31 12.41
C LEU A 44 8.24 -0.66 13.33
N ASN A 45 9.21 -1.41 13.86
CA ASN A 45 10.38 -0.80 14.50
C ASN A 45 11.32 -0.11 13.47
N ASN A 46 11.16 -0.40 12.18
CA ASN A 46 11.87 0.26 11.08
C ASN A 46 10.86 0.80 10.05
N GLU A 47 10.04 1.74 10.50
CA GLU A 47 8.97 2.37 9.69
C GLU A 47 9.47 2.87 8.33
N GLU A 48 10.66 3.45 8.26
CA GLU A 48 11.22 4.02 7.02
C GLU A 48 11.39 2.96 5.92
N LEU A 49 11.83 1.75 6.28
CA LEU A 49 12.00 0.63 5.35
C LEU A 49 10.65 0.08 4.86
N VAL A 50 9.62 0.15 5.70
CA VAL A 50 8.25 -0.22 5.33
C VAL A 50 7.64 0.80 4.38
N ILE A 51 7.79 2.09 4.71
CA ILE A 51 7.32 3.21 3.89
C ILE A 51 7.98 3.15 2.51
N ASP A 52 9.30 2.99 2.44
CA ASP A 52 10.04 2.90 1.18
C ASP A 52 9.55 1.75 0.29
N LYS A 53 9.31 0.56 0.87
CA LYS A 53 8.75 -0.56 0.11
C LYS A 53 7.35 -0.29 -0.41
N ILE A 54 6.49 0.31 0.40
CA ILE A 54 5.11 0.64 -0.01
C ILE A 54 5.14 1.68 -1.13
N LEU A 55 5.91 2.75 -0.99
CA LEU A 55 6.00 3.82 -2.00
C LEU A 55 6.63 3.35 -3.31
N ASN A 56 7.55 2.38 -3.26
CA ASN A 56 8.15 1.80 -4.47
C ASN A 56 7.27 0.72 -5.13
N GLU A 57 6.38 0.07 -4.38
CA GLU A 57 5.45 -0.94 -4.90
C GLU A 57 4.12 -0.34 -5.38
N GLU A 58 3.58 0.65 -4.67
CA GLU A 58 2.35 1.37 -5.05
C GLU A 58 2.70 2.73 -5.64
N THR A 59 2.68 2.79 -6.98
CA THR A 59 2.67 4.02 -7.79
C THR A 59 3.77 5.02 -7.43
N SER A 60 4.84 5.01 -8.24
CA SER A 60 5.80 6.11 -8.26
C SER A 60 5.04 7.44 -8.29
N PRO A 61 5.31 8.40 -7.38
CA PRO A 61 4.53 9.64 -7.25
C PRO A 61 4.39 10.39 -8.57
N GLU A 62 5.38 10.28 -9.45
CA GLU A 62 5.37 10.81 -10.82
C GLU A 62 4.20 10.36 -11.71
N ASN A 63 3.48 9.29 -11.36
CA ASN A 63 2.29 8.81 -12.08
C ASN A 63 0.97 9.09 -11.34
N ASP A 64 1.01 9.64 -10.13
CA ASP A 64 -0.21 10.06 -9.43
C ASP A 64 -0.72 11.38 -10.05
N PRO A 65 -1.96 11.41 -10.58
CA PRO A 65 -2.55 12.64 -11.15
C PRO A 65 -2.52 13.84 -10.19
N LEU A 66 -2.67 13.61 -8.88
CA LEU A 66 -2.61 14.67 -7.87
C LEU A 66 -1.17 15.17 -7.66
N TRP A 67 -0.19 14.28 -7.68
CA TRP A 67 1.23 14.64 -7.56
C TRP A 67 1.73 15.43 -8.78
N ILE A 68 1.35 14.99 -9.99
CA ILE A 68 1.64 15.73 -11.24
C ILE A 68 1.01 17.13 -11.17
N ALA A 69 -0.22 17.26 -10.68
CA ALA A 69 -0.92 18.55 -10.59
C ALA A 69 -0.27 19.53 -9.59
N ILE A 70 0.33 19.04 -8.51
CA ILE A 70 1.06 19.88 -7.54
C ILE A 70 2.38 20.38 -8.14
N HIS A 71 3.13 19.52 -8.83
CA HIS A 71 4.48 19.83 -9.30
C HIS A 71 4.53 20.43 -10.71
N ASN A 72 3.52 20.19 -11.55
CA ASN A 72 3.33 20.81 -12.85
C ASN A 72 1.89 21.37 -12.93
N PRO A 73 1.58 22.44 -12.18
CA PRO A 73 0.24 23.00 -12.17
C PRO A 73 -0.11 23.49 -13.56
N VAL A 74 -1.27 23.06 -14.07
CA VAL A 74 -1.80 23.57 -15.33
C VAL A 74 -1.97 25.07 -15.18
N THR A 75 -1.14 25.84 -15.87
CA THR A 75 -1.23 27.29 -15.92
C THR A 75 -2.37 27.63 -16.88
N VAL A 76 -3.57 27.73 -16.33
CA VAL A 76 -4.71 28.28 -17.07
C VAL A 76 -4.58 29.80 -17.06
N GLU A 77 -4.60 30.43 -18.24
CA GLU A 77 -4.58 31.90 -18.38
C GLU A 77 -5.75 32.56 -17.63
N LYS A 78 -6.85 31.82 -17.47
CA LYS A 78 -8.03 32.21 -16.70
C LYS A 78 -8.59 31.00 -15.97
N PRO A 79 -8.87 31.06 -14.66
CA PRO A 79 -9.59 30.00 -13.97
C PRO A 79 -10.98 29.83 -14.61
N PRO A 80 -11.46 28.58 -14.78
CA PRO A 80 -12.78 28.34 -15.35
C PRO A 80 -13.85 29.06 -14.54
N SER A 81 -14.82 29.64 -15.23
CA SER A 81 -15.96 30.27 -14.56
C SER A 81 -16.86 29.19 -13.96
N LYS A 82 -17.74 29.58 -13.04
CA LYS A 82 -18.70 28.65 -12.44
C LYS A 82 -19.58 27.96 -13.50
N GLU A 83 -19.98 28.70 -14.52
CA GLU A 83 -20.77 28.17 -15.65
C GLU A 83 -20.00 27.15 -16.49
N ASP A 84 -18.68 27.29 -16.60
CA ASP A 84 -17.82 26.32 -17.29
C ASP A 84 -17.67 25.03 -16.48
N LEU A 85 -17.59 25.14 -15.15
CA LEU A 85 -17.49 23.99 -14.24
C LEU A 85 -18.80 23.18 -14.22
N ASP A 86 -19.95 23.85 -14.14
CA ASP A 86 -21.27 23.21 -14.11
C ASP A 86 -21.51 22.38 -15.40
N LYS A 87 -21.09 22.89 -16.57
CA LYS A 87 -21.16 22.14 -17.84
C LYS A 87 -20.24 20.92 -17.88
N LEU A 88 -19.02 21.06 -17.35
CA LEU A 88 -18.03 19.98 -17.30
C LEU A 88 -18.47 18.84 -16.40
N GLU A 89 -19.14 19.16 -15.28
CA GLU A 89 -19.75 18.18 -14.38
C GLU A 89 -20.86 17.41 -15.09
N GLU A 90 -21.78 18.10 -15.77
CA GLU A 90 -22.85 17.45 -16.53
C GLU A 90 -22.31 16.48 -17.61
N GLU A 91 -21.23 16.85 -18.33
CA GLU A 91 -20.63 15.99 -19.35
C GLU A 91 -19.97 14.73 -18.78
N LEU A 92 -19.30 14.83 -17.62
CA LEU A 92 -18.62 13.69 -16.98
C LEU A 92 -19.59 12.66 -16.40
N TRP A 93 -20.76 13.09 -15.93
CA TRP A 93 -21.78 12.23 -15.33
C TRP A 93 -22.76 11.61 -16.35
N GLN A 94 -22.68 11.97 -17.63
CA GLN A 94 -23.50 11.40 -18.73
C GLN A 94 -22.85 10.18 -19.42
N LYS A 95 -21.74 9.66 -18.88
CA LYS A 95 -20.97 8.54 -19.45
C LYS A 95 -20.99 7.32 -18.54
#